data_AF-A0A3C1DFV9-F1
#
_entry.id   AF-A0A3C1DFV9-F1
#
_cell.length_a   1.000
_cell.length_b   1.000
_cell.length_c   1.000
_cell.angle_alpha   90.00
_cell.angle_beta   90.00
_cell.angle_gamma   90.00
#
_symmetry.space_group_name_H-M   'P 1'
#
loop_
_entity.id
_entity.type
_entity.pdbx_description
1 polymer ?
#
loop_
_entity_poly.entity_id
_entity_poly.type
_entity_poly.pdbx_seq_one_letter_code
_entity_poly.pdbx_strand_id
1 'polypeptide(L)'
;TLAYDANGGSGEMQPASAAEGESVAAAACGFGAPGGKEFAGWNAAADGSGAAYAEGDPVELSADTVLYAQWRDAELPPAQTFALSYDANGGAGEMQPAAVEAGKPIAVAECGFTAPADKVFSGWNEAADGSGAAYAAGDPITLEADAVLYAQWADDPAAVARRVAQQQADAFAALARGIGAVDLSAAGRIAEARAAYDALPDAARALVAAEDLALLESAEAQLARCYYVTLSYEPVASGSTAELLASTNAPEEAIGWQISTDEGIIWDDVEGAVGVAYSVPTVEGSLGNYYRAKATIPLPGRPDYVTYSNAVMLAAVVPGPDPQPDPDPGPQPDPDPQPDDGTAAQQAATNKKAAASAASAIAKLPDVANVTDADAKAVAAARAAYDALTSAQKKLVPAATLKKLAAAEAAVKSTITFNAAKCTKAALAKAVKKSGKKPAAVKKVVLGTKVKRIAKASFAKLKKAKTIVVQTKKLKKAAIAKALAKSKVAAVVVNVGNAKANKAYAKKYKKIFTKKICGKKVSVRAAS
;
A
#
# COMPACT_ATOMS: atom_id res chain seq x y z
N THR A 1 52.13 -81.26 -22.63
CA THR A 1 50.95 -80.46 -23.06
C THR A 1 50.69 -79.38 -22.03
N LEU A 2 50.11 -78.25 -22.43
CA LEU A 2 49.70 -77.15 -21.55
C LEU A 2 48.18 -77.01 -21.62
N ALA A 3 47.51 -77.33 -20.52
CA ALA A 3 46.06 -77.17 -20.38
C ALA A 3 45.73 -75.99 -19.47
N TYR A 4 44.48 -75.51 -19.56
CA TYR A 4 43.99 -74.38 -18.79
C TYR A 4 42.75 -74.79 -18.00
N ASP A 5 42.69 -74.40 -16.74
CA ASP A 5 41.57 -74.63 -15.83
C ASP A 5 40.96 -73.28 -15.42
N ALA A 6 39.63 -73.18 -15.48
CA ALA A 6 38.90 -71.95 -15.17
C ALA A 6 38.95 -71.58 -13.68
N ASN A 7 39.30 -72.53 -12.81
CA ASN A 7 39.52 -72.36 -11.39
C ASN A 7 38.42 -71.54 -10.69
N GLY A 8 37.18 -72.06 -10.79
CA GLY A 8 35.98 -71.39 -10.31
C GLY A 8 35.30 -70.45 -11.31
N GLY A 9 35.94 -70.14 -12.44
CA GLY A 9 35.31 -69.51 -13.61
C GLY A 9 34.49 -70.49 -14.47
N SER A 10 34.10 -70.06 -15.66
CA SER A 10 33.25 -70.85 -16.59
C SER A 10 33.81 -70.86 -18.01
N GLY A 11 33.48 -71.89 -18.79
CA GLY A 11 33.93 -72.06 -20.17
C GLY A 11 35.01 -73.13 -20.33
N GLU A 12 35.50 -73.29 -21.55
CA GLU A 12 36.54 -74.26 -21.91
C GLU A 12 37.60 -73.59 -22.79
N MET A 13 38.85 -74.00 -22.64
CA MET A 13 39.97 -73.54 -23.47
C MET A 13 40.71 -74.75 -24.05
N GLN A 14 41.14 -74.63 -25.30
CA GLN A 14 41.89 -75.70 -25.97
C GLN A 14 43.33 -75.76 -25.42
N PRO A 15 43.86 -76.97 -25.16
CA PRO A 15 45.25 -77.12 -24.73
C PRO A 15 46.21 -76.84 -25.89
N ALA A 16 47.45 -76.49 -25.53
CA ALA A 16 48.56 -76.34 -26.46
C ALA A 16 49.63 -77.42 -26.21
N SER A 17 50.44 -77.72 -27.22
CA SER A 17 51.49 -78.75 -27.13
C SER A 17 52.78 -78.26 -27.79
N ALA A 18 53.92 -78.63 -27.21
CA ALA A 18 55.25 -78.45 -27.78
C ALA A 18 56.12 -79.69 -27.47
N ALA A 19 57.30 -79.80 -28.08
CA ALA A 19 58.25 -80.86 -27.75
C ALA A 19 58.77 -80.69 -26.32
N GLU A 20 59.26 -81.77 -25.71
CA GLU A 20 59.82 -81.74 -24.35
C GLU A 20 61.00 -80.74 -24.27
N GLY A 21 60.92 -79.81 -23.32
CA GLY A 21 61.91 -78.73 -23.13
C GLY A 21 61.68 -77.48 -23.98
N GLU A 22 60.65 -77.44 -24.84
CA GLU A 22 60.24 -76.23 -25.55
C GLU A 22 59.22 -75.41 -24.74
N SER A 23 59.16 -74.10 -25.00
CA SER A 23 58.21 -73.20 -24.35
C SER A 23 56.97 -72.93 -25.20
N VAL A 24 55.83 -72.82 -24.54
CA VAL A 24 54.55 -72.38 -25.11
C VAL A 24 54.12 -71.09 -24.42
N ALA A 25 53.62 -70.09 -25.17
CA ALA A 25 53.09 -68.87 -24.57
C ALA A 25 51.75 -69.15 -23.84
N ALA A 26 51.61 -68.67 -22.62
CA ALA A 26 50.35 -68.73 -21.88
C ALA A 26 49.26 -67.97 -22.65
N ALA A 27 48.12 -68.62 -22.87
CA ALA A 27 47.04 -68.07 -23.70
C ALA A 27 46.35 -66.88 -23.02
N ALA A 28 45.74 -66.00 -23.82
CA ALA A 28 44.77 -65.03 -23.29
C ALA A 28 43.58 -65.77 -22.64
N CYS A 29 43.08 -65.25 -21.53
CA CYS A 29 41.99 -65.90 -20.80
C CYS A 29 40.70 -65.90 -21.63
N GLY A 30 40.24 -67.10 -22.00
CA GLY A 30 38.97 -67.33 -22.66
C GLY A 30 37.81 -67.67 -21.71
N PHE A 31 38.08 -67.76 -20.40
CA PHE A 31 37.07 -68.13 -19.41
C PHE A 31 36.20 -66.94 -19.00
N GLY A 32 34.92 -67.20 -18.71
CA GLY A 32 34.03 -66.25 -18.05
C GLY A 32 34.34 -66.16 -16.56
N ALA A 33 34.67 -64.96 -16.09
CA ALA A 33 35.00 -64.69 -14.69
C ALA A 33 33.82 -65.01 -13.74
N PRO A 34 34.08 -65.60 -12.56
CA PRO A 34 33.06 -65.78 -11.54
C PRO A 34 32.62 -64.44 -10.96
N GLY A 35 31.35 -64.36 -10.54
CA GLY A 35 30.62 -63.12 -10.23
C GLY A 35 31.44 -61.97 -9.63
N GLY A 36 31.41 -60.81 -10.32
CA GLY A 36 32.03 -59.56 -9.85
C GLY A 36 33.56 -59.52 -9.89
N LYS A 37 34.22 -60.55 -10.45
CA LYS A 37 35.68 -60.63 -10.56
C LYS A 37 36.16 -60.39 -11.99
N GLU A 38 37.46 -60.17 -12.11
CA GLU A 38 38.20 -60.05 -13.36
C GLU A 38 39.45 -60.95 -13.35
N PHE A 39 39.97 -61.27 -14.53
CA PHE A 39 41.15 -62.12 -14.68
C PHE A 39 42.40 -61.42 -14.15
N ALA A 40 43.08 -62.03 -13.18
CA ALA A 40 44.30 -61.51 -12.56
C ALA A 40 45.58 -62.07 -13.20
N GLY A 41 45.52 -63.25 -13.83
CA GLY A 41 46.65 -63.97 -14.40
C GLY A 41 46.50 -65.48 -14.27
N TRP A 42 47.48 -66.23 -14.77
CA TRP A 42 47.55 -67.69 -14.64
C TRP A 42 48.47 -68.09 -13.48
N ASN A 43 48.23 -69.26 -12.88
CA ASN A 43 49.12 -69.85 -11.88
C ASN A 43 49.29 -71.37 -12.08
N ALA A 44 50.47 -71.91 -11.79
CA ALA A 44 50.74 -73.35 -11.84
C ALA A 44 50.03 -74.17 -10.74
N ALA A 45 49.43 -73.52 -9.74
CA ALA A 45 48.62 -74.14 -8.71
C ALA A 45 47.26 -73.44 -8.59
N ALA A 46 46.20 -74.22 -8.34
CA ALA A 46 44.83 -73.71 -8.23
C ALA A 46 44.66 -72.69 -7.10
N ASP A 47 45.37 -72.88 -5.99
CA ASP A 47 45.35 -71.98 -4.83
C ASP A 47 46.24 -70.73 -4.98
N GLY A 48 46.91 -70.57 -6.14
CA GLY A 48 47.79 -69.44 -6.43
C GLY A 48 49.20 -69.54 -5.83
N SER A 49 49.56 -70.66 -5.18
CA SER A 49 50.87 -70.83 -4.53
C SER A 49 52.02 -71.16 -5.51
N GLY A 50 51.70 -71.52 -6.75
CA GLY A 50 52.66 -71.87 -7.79
C GLY A 50 53.24 -70.67 -8.52
N ALA A 51 54.01 -70.95 -9.57
CA ALA A 51 54.52 -69.90 -10.46
C ALA A 51 53.36 -69.16 -11.16
N ALA A 52 53.42 -67.83 -11.15
CA ALA A 52 52.45 -66.97 -11.81
C ALA A 52 52.92 -66.64 -13.23
N TYR A 53 51.97 -66.62 -14.17
CA TYR A 53 52.21 -66.31 -15.58
C TYR A 53 51.19 -65.27 -16.04
N ALA A 54 51.65 -64.21 -16.69
CA ALA A 54 50.80 -63.29 -17.44
C ALA A 54 50.43 -63.88 -18.81
N GLU A 55 49.43 -63.29 -19.46
CA GLU A 55 49.10 -63.66 -20.84
C GLU A 55 50.31 -63.39 -21.76
N GLY A 56 50.70 -64.39 -22.55
CA GLY A 56 51.85 -64.33 -23.44
C GLY A 56 53.18 -64.79 -22.82
N ASP A 57 53.26 -65.01 -21.51
CA ASP A 57 54.50 -65.47 -20.86
C ASP A 57 54.90 -66.88 -21.35
N PRO A 58 56.20 -67.15 -21.55
CA PRO A 58 56.68 -68.46 -21.96
C PRO A 58 56.59 -69.48 -20.81
N VAL A 59 55.98 -70.62 -21.09
CA VAL A 59 55.84 -71.76 -20.18
C VAL A 59 56.63 -72.94 -20.77
N GLU A 60 57.75 -73.31 -20.15
CA GLU A 60 58.56 -74.46 -20.55
C GLU A 60 57.87 -75.78 -20.16
N LEU A 61 57.72 -76.69 -21.13
CA LEU A 61 57.04 -77.97 -20.92
C LEU A 61 58.05 -79.11 -20.81
N SER A 62 58.41 -79.45 -19.57
CA SER A 62 59.12 -80.71 -19.24
C SER A 62 58.18 -81.87 -18.89
N ALA A 63 56.89 -81.57 -18.69
CA ALA A 63 55.81 -82.52 -18.47
C ALA A 63 54.45 -81.89 -18.82
N ASP A 64 53.36 -82.65 -18.73
CA ASP A 64 52.01 -82.10 -18.82
C ASP A 64 51.75 -81.12 -17.67
N THR A 65 51.34 -79.90 -18.03
CA THR A 65 51.16 -78.78 -17.10
C THR A 65 49.76 -78.21 -17.23
N VAL A 66 49.14 -77.85 -16.10
CA VAL A 66 47.85 -77.15 -16.06
C VAL A 66 48.06 -75.78 -15.44
N LEU A 67 47.59 -74.72 -16.12
CA LEU A 67 47.52 -73.38 -15.55
C LEU A 67 46.10 -73.06 -15.11
N TYR A 68 45.99 -72.55 -13.89
CA TYR A 68 44.74 -72.19 -13.24
C TYR A 68 44.53 -70.69 -13.31
N ALA A 69 43.37 -70.25 -13.81
CA ALA A 69 43.02 -68.84 -13.81
C ALA A 69 42.96 -68.31 -12.37
N GLN A 70 43.51 -67.12 -12.14
CA GLN A 70 43.37 -66.41 -10.87
C GLN A 70 42.45 -65.23 -11.09
N TRP A 71 41.54 -65.01 -10.13
CA TRP A 71 40.49 -64.00 -10.22
C TRP A 71 40.64 -63.00 -9.08
N ARG A 72 40.56 -61.70 -9.37
CA ARG A 72 40.48 -60.63 -8.37
C ARG A 72 39.15 -59.90 -8.49
N ASP A 73 38.72 -59.21 -7.45
CA ASP A 73 37.50 -58.42 -7.50
C ASP A 73 37.65 -57.29 -8.54
N ALA A 74 36.63 -57.10 -9.38
CA ALA A 74 36.63 -56.04 -10.37
C ALA A 74 36.48 -54.68 -9.66
N GLU A 75 37.35 -53.72 -9.98
CA GLU A 75 37.21 -52.35 -9.48
C GLU A 75 35.97 -51.70 -10.11
N LEU A 76 34.97 -51.35 -9.27
CA LEU A 76 33.85 -50.52 -9.70
C LEU A 76 34.37 -49.09 -9.97
N PRO A 77 33.94 -48.43 -11.06
CA PRO A 77 34.31 -47.05 -11.29
C PRO A 77 33.81 -46.15 -10.15
N PRO A 78 34.55 -45.08 -9.79
CA PRO A 78 34.12 -44.16 -8.74
C PRO A 78 32.75 -43.56 -9.07
N ALA A 79 31.88 -43.48 -8.07
CA ALA A 79 30.56 -42.89 -8.22
C ALA A 79 30.71 -41.42 -8.69
N GLN A 80 29.94 -41.05 -9.71
CA GLN A 80 29.89 -39.66 -10.16
C GLN A 80 29.27 -38.80 -9.06
N THR A 81 29.91 -37.68 -8.74
CA THR A 81 29.43 -36.70 -7.75
C THR A 81 29.22 -35.33 -8.40
N PHE A 82 28.25 -34.58 -7.85
CA PHE A 82 27.95 -33.19 -8.22
C PHE A 82 28.04 -32.28 -6.99
N ALA A 83 28.40 -31.02 -7.21
CA ALA A 83 28.47 -30.02 -6.17
C ALA A 83 27.14 -29.26 -6.04
N LEU A 84 26.59 -29.21 -4.83
CA LEU A 84 25.55 -28.26 -4.43
C LEU A 84 26.19 -27.08 -3.72
N SER A 85 26.20 -25.92 -4.38
CA SER A 85 26.73 -24.67 -3.82
C SER A 85 25.60 -23.71 -3.43
N TYR A 86 25.92 -22.77 -2.55
CA TYR A 86 24.98 -21.78 -2.04
C TYR A 86 25.53 -20.38 -2.27
N ASP A 87 24.69 -19.49 -2.81
CA ASP A 87 25.04 -18.09 -3.08
C ASP A 87 24.23 -17.18 -2.15
N ALA A 88 24.92 -16.23 -1.50
CA ALA A 88 24.32 -15.31 -0.54
C ALA A 88 23.33 -14.33 -1.18
N ASN A 89 23.40 -14.14 -2.50
CA ASN A 89 22.49 -13.34 -3.33
C ASN A 89 22.20 -11.96 -2.73
N GLY A 90 23.26 -11.21 -2.47
CA GLY A 90 23.22 -9.89 -1.83
C GLY A 90 23.36 -9.91 -0.30
N GLY A 91 23.28 -11.07 0.34
CA GLY A 91 23.72 -11.28 1.72
C GLY A 91 25.26 -11.35 1.83
N ALA A 92 25.76 -11.63 3.04
CA ALA A 92 27.20 -11.74 3.33
C ALA A 92 27.56 -13.06 4.02
N GLY A 93 28.83 -13.46 3.92
CA GLY A 93 29.35 -14.72 4.45
C GLY A 93 29.62 -15.75 3.36
N GLU A 94 30.06 -16.94 3.77
CA GLU A 94 30.40 -18.05 2.88
C GLU A 94 29.78 -19.35 3.41
N MET A 95 29.42 -20.25 2.52
CA MET A 95 28.96 -21.60 2.84
C MET A 95 29.74 -22.60 2.01
N GLN A 96 30.16 -23.71 2.63
CA GLN A 96 30.90 -24.76 1.94
C GLN A 96 29.96 -25.54 1.01
N PRO A 97 30.37 -25.85 -0.24
CA PRO A 97 29.62 -26.73 -1.13
C PRO A 97 29.51 -28.15 -0.56
N ALA A 98 28.39 -28.80 -0.82
CA ALA A 98 28.20 -30.22 -0.50
C ALA A 98 28.38 -31.08 -1.75
N ALA A 99 29.13 -32.18 -1.64
CA ALA A 99 29.24 -33.18 -2.70
C ALA A 99 28.11 -34.21 -2.58
N VAL A 100 27.45 -34.50 -3.70
CA VAL A 100 26.28 -35.38 -3.76
C VAL A 100 26.51 -36.44 -4.82
N GLU A 101 26.34 -37.72 -4.49
CA GLU A 101 26.35 -38.78 -5.49
C GLU A 101 25.18 -38.63 -6.48
N ALA A 102 25.45 -38.80 -7.77
CA ALA A 102 24.45 -38.66 -8.83
C ALA A 102 23.21 -39.53 -8.55
N GLY A 103 22.03 -38.91 -8.63
CA GLY A 103 20.75 -39.60 -8.39
C GLY A 103 20.38 -39.84 -6.93
N LYS A 104 21.23 -39.49 -5.95
CA LYS A 104 20.89 -39.52 -4.52
C LYS A 104 20.34 -38.16 -4.06
N PRO A 105 19.29 -38.13 -3.22
CA PRO A 105 18.82 -36.89 -2.64
C PRO A 105 19.76 -36.40 -1.53
N ILE A 106 19.95 -35.09 -1.45
CA ILE A 106 20.57 -34.39 -0.32
C ILE A 106 19.58 -33.38 0.28
N ALA A 107 19.66 -33.12 1.59
CA ALA A 107 18.88 -32.06 2.22
C ALA A 107 19.51 -30.68 1.93
N VAL A 108 18.69 -29.73 1.53
CA VAL A 108 19.08 -28.32 1.35
C VAL A 108 19.51 -27.74 2.71
N ALA A 109 20.65 -27.06 2.75
CA ALA A 109 21.24 -26.58 4.00
C ALA A 109 20.45 -25.43 4.64
N GLU A 110 20.58 -25.29 5.96
CA GLU A 110 20.18 -24.07 6.67
C GLU A 110 20.99 -22.87 6.18
N CYS A 111 20.39 -21.68 6.16
CA CYS A 111 21.08 -20.49 5.72
C CYS A 111 22.15 -20.06 6.73
N GLY A 112 23.42 -20.17 6.33
CA GLY A 112 24.56 -19.67 7.09
C GLY A 112 24.95 -18.22 6.77
N PHE A 113 24.27 -17.58 5.82
CA PHE A 113 24.57 -16.21 5.41
C PHE A 113 23.96 -15.17 6.36
N THR A 114 24.64 -14.05 6.50
CA THR A 114 24.09 -12.84 7.11
C THR A 114 23.18 -12.12 6.12
N ALA A 115 21.93 -11.88 6.52
CA ALA A 115 20.97 -11.18 5.69
C ALA A 115 21.42 -9.73 5.39
N PRO A 116 21.05 -9.18 4.22
CA PRO A 116 21.18 -7.74 3.97
C PRO A 116 20.45 -6.93 5.05
N ALA A 117 20.83 -5.66 5.22
CA ALA A 117 20.18 -4.76 6.17
C ALA A 117 18.65 -4.74 5.98
N ASP A 118 17.93 -4.80 7.10
CA ASP A 118 16.45 -4.82 7.17
C ASP A 118 15.79 -5.99 6.42
N LYS A 119 16.50 -7.11 6.23
CA LYS A 119 15.97 -8.33 5.60
C LYS A 119 16.08 -9.55 6.51
N VAL A 120 15.29 -10.58 6.18
CA VAL A 120 15.34 -11.92 6.78
C VAL A 120 15.37 -12.99 5.68
N PHE A 121 15.98 -14.13 5.97
CA PHE A 121 16.02 -15.26 5.04
C PHE A 121 14.60 -15.80 4.79
N SER A 122 14.27 -16.03 3.52
CA SER A 122 12.95 -16.49 3.07
C SER A 122 12.97 -17.88 2.42
N GLY A 123 14.15 -18.45 2.18
CA GLY A 123 14.32 -19.73 1.48
C GLY A 123 15.36 -19.64 0.37
N TRP A 124 15.58 -20.76 -0.30
CA TRP A 124 16.50 -20.92 -1.42
C TRP A 124 15.76 -20.93 -2.76
N ASN A 125 16.44 -20.55 -3.84
CA ASN A 125 15.90 -20.66 -5.20
C ASN A 125 16.98 -21.05 -6.21
N GLU A 126 16.61 -21.77 -7.27
CA GLU A 126 17.54 -22.11 -8.36
C GLU A 126 17.98 -20.89 -9.20
N ALA A 127 17.23 -19.79 -9.12
CA ALA A 127 17.55 -18.55 -9.82
C ALA A 127 17.70 -17.40 -8.82
N ALA A 128 18.72 -16.58 -9.00
CA ALA A 128 18.99 -15.40 -8.17
C ALA A 128 17.77 -14.44 -8.08
N ASP A 129 16.98 -14.33 -9.15
CA ASP A 129 15.79 -13.46 -9.21
C ASP A 129 14.51 -14.10 -8.64
N GLY A 130 14.60 -15.32 -8.08
CA GLY A 130 13.50 -16.06 -7.48
C GLY A 130 12.53 -16.69 -8.49
N SER A 131 12.88 -16.74 -9.78
CA SER A 131 12.01 -17.31 -10.81
C SER A 131 12.10 -18.83 -10.98
N GLY A 132 13.11 -19.46 -10.39
CA GLY A 132 13.34 -20.92 -10.40
C GLY A 132 12.53 -21.66 -9.34
N ALA A 133 12.79 -22.96 -9.19
CA ALA A 133 12.17 -23.72 -8.10
C ALA A 133 12.65 -23.19 -6.74
N ALA A 134 11.74 -23.16 -5.78
CA ALA A 134 12.00 -22.68 -4.42
C ALA A 134 12.13 -23.87 -3.47
N TYR A 135 13.09 -23.78 -2.56
CA TYR A 135 13.40 -24.80 -1.56
C TYR A 135 13.48 -24.17 -0.17
N ALA A 136 12.87 -24.81 0.82
CA ALA A 136 13.13 -24.54 2.22
C ALA A 136 14.41 -25.27 2.66
N ALA A 137 14.99 -24.83 3.79
CA ALA A 137 16.03 -25.63 4.44
C ALA A 137 15.44 -26.97 4.88
N GLY A 138 16.21 -28.05 4.68
CA GLY A 138 15.79 -29.43 4.90
C GLY A 138 15.06 -30.10 3.73
N ASP A 139 14.63 -29.36 2.70
CA ASP A 139 13.97 -29.96 1.53
C ASP A 139 14.94 -30.90 0.79
N PRO A 140 14.48 -32.07 0.30
CA PRO A 140 15.32 -32.96 -0.49
C PRO A 140 15.49 -32.44 -1.92
N ILE A 141 16.72 -32.46 -2.42
CA ILE A 141 17.07 -32.16 -3.82
C ILE A 141 17.96 -33.27 -4.39
N THR A 142 17.69 -33.67 -5.63
CA THR A 142 18.52 -34.62 -6.38
C THR A 142 19.21 -33.88 -7.52
N LEU A 143 20.50 -34.13 -7.72
CA LEU A 143 21.31 -33.45 -8.74
C LEU A 143 21.60 -34.34 -9.95
N GLU A 144 21.48 -33.76 -11.13
CA GLU A 144 21.91 -34.31 -12.43
C GLU A 144 23.14 -33.58 -13.00
N ALA A 145 23.54 -32.47 -12.37
CA ALA A 145 24.71 -31.65 -12.64
C ALA A 145 25.00 -30.77 -11.41
N ASP A 146 26.15 -30.10 -11.39
CA ASP A 146 26.46 -29.09 -10.37
C ASP A 146 25.36 -28.00 -10.35
N ALA A 147 24.96 -27.59 -9.14
CA ALA A 147 23.87 -26.66 -8.94
C ALA A 147 24.24 -25.58 -7.91
N VAL A 148 23.68 -24.39 -8.11
CA VAL A 148 23.79 -23.27 -7.16
C VAL A 148 22.39 -22.87 -6.72
N LEU A 149 22.17 -22.85 -5.41
CA LEU A 149 20.96 -22.29 -4.81
C LEU A 149 21.25 -20.88 -4.28
N TYR A 150 20.39 -19.94 -4.62
CA TYR A 150 20.50 -18.53 -4.26
C TYR A 150 19.58 -18.22 -3.08
N ALA A 151 20.13 -17.64 -2.02
CA ALA A 151 19.35 -17.20 -0.88
C ALA A 151 18.31 -16.15 -1.32
N GLN A 152 17.10 -16.22 -0.80
CA GLN A 152 16.06 -15.23 -1.03
C GLN A 152 15.78 -14.48 0.26
N TRP A 153 15.64 -13.16 0.14
CA TRP A 153 15.54 -12.25 1.27
C TRP A 153 14.19 -11.52 1.26
N ALA A 154 13.46 -11.57 2.36
CA ALA A 154 12.23 -10.81 2.57
C ALA A 154 12.49 -9.60 3.47
N ASP A 155 11.65 -8.57 3.39
CA ASP A 155 11.70 -7.45 4.34
C ASP A 155 11.49 -7.95 5.77
N ASP A 156 12.37 -7.55 6.70
CA ASP A 156 12.18 -7.78 8.12
C ASP A 156 10.94 -6.99 8.60
N PRO A 157 9.87 -7.65 9.08
CA PRO A 157 8.69 -6.97 9.58
C PRO A 157 9.00 -5.97 10.70
N ALA A 158 9.98 -6.25 11.56
CA ALA A 158 10.38 -5.35 12.64
C ALA A 158 11.08 -4.09 12.08
N ALA A 159 11.98 -4.24 11.11
CA ALA A 159 12.59 -3.11 10.42
C ALA A 159 11.56 -2.28 9.64
N VAL A 160 10.58 -2.92 8.98
CA VAL A 160 9.47 -2.22 8.32
C VAL A 160 8.67 -1.41 9.33
N ALA A 161 8.31 -1.99 10.48
CA ALA A 161 7.58 -1.30 11.53
C ALA A 161 8.37 -0.09 12.08
N ARG A 162 9.68 -0.24 12.31
CA ARG A 162 10.56 0.88 12.73
C ARG A 162 10.57 2.02 11.71
N ARG A 163 10.70 1.71 10.41
CA ARG A 163 10.68 2.72 9.34
C ARG A 163 9.33 3.44 9.25
N VAL A 164 8.22 2.72 9.41
CA VAL A 164 6.88 3.32 9.43
C VAL A 164 6.70 4.24 10.64
N ALA A 165 7.11 3.80 11.83
CA ALA A 165 7.05 4.61 13.03
C ALA A 165 7.89 5.90 12.89
N GLN A 166 9.10 5.80 12.33
CA GLN A 166 9.94 6.96 12.05
C GLN A 166 9.29 7.93 11.06
N GLN A 167 8.74 7.43 9.95
CA GLN A 167 8.03 8.29 8.98
C GLN A 167 6.83 9.02 9.58
N GLN A 168 6.12 8.40 10.52
CA GLN A 168 5.01 9.02 11.23
C GLN A 168 5.50 10.11 12.20
N ALA A 169 6.57 9.84 12.96
CA ALA A 169 7.19 10.83 13.82
C ALA A 169 7.74 12.03 13.03
N ASP A 170 8.41 11.79 11.89
CA ASP A 170 8.92 12.82 11.00
C ASP A 170 7.79 13.67 10.39
N ALA A 171 6.67 13.04 10.03
CA ALA A 171 5.49 13.74 9.52
C ALA A 171 4.88 14.67 10.59
N PHE A 172 4.80 14.20 11.85
CA PHE A 172 4.41 15.05 12.97
C PHE A 172 5.40 16.21 13.15
N ALA A 173 6.70 15.93 13.18
CA ALA A 173 7.74 16.95 13.35
C ALA A 173 7.67 18.03 12.26
N ALA A 174 7.39 17.66 11.01
CA ALA A 174 7.19 18.61 9.92
C ALA A 174 5.95 19.50 10.13
N LEU A 175 4.85 18.95 10.67
CA LEU A 175 3.66 19.74 11.01
C LEU A 175 3.95 20.72 12.16
N ALA A 176 4.58 20.24 13.23
CA ALA A 176 4.93 21.06 14.39
C ALA A 176 5.85 22.23 14.01
N ARG A 177 6.93 21.96 13.26
CA ARG A 177 7.84 23.01 12.75
C ARG A 177 7.17 23.91 11.71
N GLY A 178 6.14 23.42 11.01
CA GLY A 178 5.34 24.15 10.02
C GLY A 178 4.30 25.13 10.59
N ILE A 179 4.12 25.18 11.92
CA ILE A 179 3.17 26.11 12.57
C ILE A 179 3.60 27.58 12.37
N GLY A 180 4.90 27.89 12.32
CA GLY A 180 5.37 29.26 12.07
C GLY A 180 4.82 30.28 13.08
N ALA A 181 4.52 31.50 12.63
CA ALA A 181 3.94 32.53 13.49
C ALA A 181 2.56 32.10 14.04
N VAL A 182 2.37 32.31 15.35
CA VAL A 182 1.15 31.92 16.06
C VAL A 182 0.24 33.12 16.23
N ASP A 183 -0.78 33.17 15.38
CA ASP A 183 -1.94 34.06 15.47
C ASP A 183 -3.23 33.24 15.31
N LEU A 184 -4.40 33.88 15.30
CA LEU A 184 -5.68 33.19 15.12
C LEU A 184 -5.77 32.38 13.80
N SER A 185 -5.02 32.75 12.76
CA SER A 185 -4.99 32.01 11.50
C SER A 185 -4.21 30.68 11.61
N ALA A 186 -3.32 30.55 12.60
CA ALA A 186 -2.56 29.34 12.87
C ALA A 186 -3.39 28.23 13.54
N ALA A 187 -4.59 28.53 14.05
CA ALA A 187 -5.43 27.59 14.79
C ALA A 187 -5.65 26.25 14.06
N GLY A 188 -5.91 26.29 12.74
CA GLY A 188 -6.10 25.09 11.94
C GLY A 188 -4.84 24.22 11.83
N ARG A 189 -3.66 24.85 11.72
CA ARG A 189 -2.37 24.14 11.63
C ARG A 189 -1.97 23.53 12.97
N ILE A 190 -2.22 24.24 14.07
CA ILE A 190 -2.00 23.74 15.43
C ILE A 190 -2.91 22.53 15.70
N ALA A 191 -4.20 22.64 15.35
CA ALA A 191 -5.14 21.53 15.49
C ALA A 191 -4.75 20.30 14.63
N GLU A 192 -4.27 20.52 13.40
CA GLU A 192 -3.75 19.46 12.54
C GLU A 192 -2.53 18.76 13.15
N ALA A 193 -1.56 19.52 13.68
CA ALA A 193 -0.38 18.99 14.35
C ALA A 193 -0.73 18.18 15.61
N ARG A 194 -1.67 18.67 16.44
CA ARG A 194 -2.16 17.95 17.62
C ARG A 194 -2.86 16.64 17.25
N ALA A 195 -3.79 16.68 16.30
CA ALA A 195 -4.48 15.49 15.83
C ALA A 195 -3.49 14.45 15.25
N ALA A 196 -2.46 14.90 14.55
CA ALA A 196 -1.40 14.04 14.05
C ALA A 196 -0.61 13.37 15.18
N TYR A 197 -0.25 14.12 16.24
CA TYR A 197 0.44 13.58 17.42
C TYR A 197 -0.41 12.55 18.17
N ASP A 198 -1.68 12.86 18.41
CA ASP A 198 -2.59 12.00 19.17
C ASP A 198 -2.86 10.69 18.42
N ALA A 199 -2.85 10.71 17.09
CA ALA A 199 -2.99 9.54 16.25
C ALA A 199 -1.73 8.65 16.14
N LEU A 200 -0.58 9.08 16.68
CA LEU A 200 0.65 8.29 16.63
C LEU A 200 0.54 7.02 17.49
N PRO A 201 0.99 5.85 17.00
CA PRO A 201 1.19 4.69 17.86
C PRO A 201 2.36 4.91 18.82
N ASP A 202 2.42 4.16 19.92
CA ASP A 202 3.44 4.33 20.97
C ASP A 202 4.88 4.25 20.42
N ALA A 203 5.13 3.34 19.48
CA ALA A 203 6.42 3.20 18.83
C ALA A 203 6.84 4.46 18.05
N ALA A 204 5.89 5.21 17.47
CA ALA A 204 6.17 6.47 16.78
C ALA A 204 6.28 7.63 17.77
N ARG A 205 5.44 7.68 18.81
CA ARG A 205 5.54 8.70 19.86
C ARG A 205 6.89 8.67 20.57
N ALA A 206 7.44 7.48 20.83
CA ALA A 206 8.76 7.33 21.43
C ALA A 206 9.91 7.91 20.57
N LEU A 207 9.68 8.12 19.27
CA LEU A 207 10.65 8.70 18.33
C LEU A 207 10.44 10.21 18.13
N VAL A 208 9.37 10.79 18.67
CA VAL A 208 9.14 12.24 18.57
C VAL A 208 10.16 12.96 19.43
N ALA A 209 10.90 13.89 18.81
CA ALA A 209 11.85 14.72 19.53
C ALA A 209 11.11 15.64 20.51
N ALA A 210 11.65 15.78 21.74
CA ALA A 210 11.04 16.61 22.78
C ALA A 210 10.87 18.07 22.34
N GLU A 211 11.78 18.59 21.51
CA GLU A 211 11.71 19.93 20.92
C GLU A 211 10.48 20.12 20.02
N ASP A 212 10.12 19.10 19.21
CA ASP A 212 8.99 19.19 18.27
C ASP A 212 7.66 19.15 19.01
N LEU A 213 7.57 18.33 20.06
CA LEU A 213 6.41 18.34 20.94
C LEU A 213 6.31 19.70 21.65
N ALA A 214 7.40 20.20 22.23
CA ALA A 214 7.43 21.48 22.93
C ALA A 214 7.02 22.66 22.02
N LEU A 215 7.37 22.63 20.72
CA LEU A 215 6.90 23.61 19.74
C LEU A 215 5.37 23.62 19.62
N LEU A 216 4.75 22.44 19.52
CA LEU A 216 3.28 22.33 19.50
C LEU A 216 2.67 22.87 20.80
N GLU A 217 3.20 22.47 21.95
CA GLU A 217 2.66 22.92 23.25
C GLU A 217 2.78 24.43 23.45
N SER A 218 3.92 25.01 23.04
CA SER A 218 4.13 26.46 23.07
C SER A 218 3.17 27.17 22.13
N ALA A 219 2.95 26.63 20.93
CA ALA A 219 2.02 27.22 19.97
C ALA A 219 0.56 27.20 20.47
N GLU A 220 0.13 26.13 21.12
CA GLU A 220 -1.20 26.06 21.74
C GLU A 220 -1.35 27.10 22.85
N ALA A 221 -0.33 27.27 23.70
CA ALA A 221 -0.33 28.27 24.77
C ALA A 221 -0.30 29.72 24.22
N GLN A 222 0.41 29.95 23.12
CA GLN A 222 0.44 31.26 22.45
C GLN A 222 -0.90 31.58 21.78
N LEU A 223 -1.51 30.61 21.09
CA LEU A 223 -2.83 30.77 20.47
C LEU A 223 -3.90 31.12 21.50
N ALA A 224 -3.86 30.48 22.67
CA ALA A 224 -4.77 30.79 23.78
C ALA A 224 -4.68 32.27 24.19
N ARG A 225 -3.47 32.85 24.23
CA ARG A 225 -3.24 34.26 24.55
C ARG A 225 -3.64 35.22 23.43
N CYS A 226 -3.90 34.74 22.21
CA CYS A 226 -4.42 35.58 21.13
C CYS A 226 -5.90 35.92 21.32
N TYR A 227 -6.62 35.18 22.17
CA TYR A 227 -8.02 35.46 22.47
C TYR A 227 -8.16 36.51 23.58
N TYR A 228 -9.04 37.48 23.39
CA TYR A 228 -9.38 38.50 24.39
C TYR A 228 -10.89 38.58 24.59
N VAL A 229 -11.30 39.02 25.77
CA VAL A 229 -12.67 39.42 26.08
C VAL A 229 -12.63 40.64 26.99
N THR A 230 -13.39 41.68 26.65
CA THR A 230 -13.50 42.93 27.40
C THR A 230 -14.97 43.25 27.60
N LEU A 231 -15.29 44.02 28.63
CA LEU A 231 -16.66 44.33 29.02
C LEU A 231 -16.89 45.84 29.01
N SER A 232 -18.03 46.24 28.47
CA SER A 232 -18.57 47.61 28.51
C SER A 232 -20.05 47.59 28.86
N TYR A 233 -20.52 48.64 29.53
CA TYR A 233 -21.95 48.89 29.77
C TYR A 233 -22.19 50.39 29.97
N GLU A 234 -23.42 50.83 29.80
CA GLU A 234 -23.87 52.17 30.18
C GLU A 234 -24.75 52.08 31.43
N PRO A 235 -24.54 52.93 32.46
CA PRO A 235 -25.43 53.01 33.61
C PRO A 235 -26.84 53.42 33.17
N VAL A 236 -27.87 52.77 33.73
CA VAL A 236 -29.28 53.08 33.46
C VAL A 236 -29.99 53.51 34.74
N ALA A 237 -31.17 54.10 34.61
CA ALA A 237 -31.99 54.47 35.76
C ALA A 237 -32.41 53.22 36.57
N SER A 238 -32.56 53.39 37.89
CA SER A 238 -33.12 52.32 38.74
C SER A 238 -34.48 51.86 38.21
N GLY A 239 -34.73 50.56 38.23
CA GLY A 239 -35.94 49.95 37.65
C GLY A 239 -35.90 49.71 36.13
N SER A 240 -34.82 50.11 35.44
CA SER A 240 -34.61 49.80 34.02
C SER A 240 -33.85 48.48 33.81
N THR A 241 -33.80 48.00 32.57
CA THR A 241 -32.92 46.91 32.15
C THR A 241 -31.55 47.47 31.75
N ALA A 242 -30.47 46.90 32.28
CA ALA A 242 -29.10 47.25 31.86
C ALA A 242 -28.61 46.23 30.83
N GLU A 243 -27.91 46.69 29.79
CA GLU A 243 -27.29 45.83 28.79
C GLU A 243 -25.77 45.81 28.97
N LEU A 244 -25.24 44.62 29.25
CA LEU A 244 -23.80 44.37 29.33
C LEU A 244 -23.31 43.85 27.98
N LEU A 245 -22.27 44.46 27.44
CA LEU A 245 -21.72 44.12 26.11
C LEU A 245 -20.27 43.66 26.22
N ALA A 246 -20.01 42.44 25.75
CA ALA A 246 -18.67 41.88 25.66
C ALA A 246 -18.07 42.11 24.27
N SER A 247 -16.87 42.69 24.21
CA SER A 247 -16.08 42.77 22.98
C SER A 247 -14.98 41.70 23.01
N THR A 248 -14.98 40.82 22.02
CA THR A 248 -14.12 39.63 21.97
C THR A 248 -13.77 39.24 20.53
N ASN A 249 -12.68 38.50 20.36
CA ASN A 249 -12.36 37.77 19.14
C ASN A 249 -12.55 36.24 19.30
N ALA A 250 -13.10 35.79 20.43
CA ALA A 250 -13.53 34.41 20.64
C ALA A 250 -14.88 34.16 19.96
N PRO A 251 -15.24 32.88 19.68
CA PRO A 251 -16.57 32.54 19.20
C PRO A 251 -17.65 33.02 20.18
N GLU A 252 -18.74 33.60 19.70
CA GLU A 252 -19.78 34.16 20.57
C GLU A 252 -20.42 33.08 21.46
N GLU A 253 -20.53 31.86 20.94
CA GLU A 253 -21.01 30.68 21.67
C GLU A 253 -20.07 30.23 22.81
N ALA A 254 -18.82 30.69 22.82
CA ALA A 254 -17.87 30.44 23.89
C ALA A 254 -18.00 31.44 25.05
N ILE A 255 -18.81 32.50 24.89
CA ILE A 255 -19.00 33.53 25.91
C ILE A 255 -20.16 33.15 26.82
N GLY A 256 -19.88 33.06 28.12
CA GLY A 256 -20.87 33.01 29.20
C GLY A 256 -20.70 34.19 30.15
N TRP A 257 -21.67 34.39 31.04
CA TRP A 257 -21.67 35.49 31.99
C TRP A 257 -21.56 35.00 33.43
N GLN A 258 -20.87 35.76 34.27
CA GLN A 258 -20.77 35.51 35.71
C GLN A 258 -21.18 36.72 36.51
N ILE A 259 -21.76 36.46 37.68
CA ILE A 259 -22.16 37.46 38.68
C ILE A 259 -21.43 37.21 40.00
N SER A 260 -21.13 38.29 40.71
CA SER A 260 -20.61 38.29 42.07
C SER A 260 -21.40 39.26 42.93
N THR A 261 -21.78 38.81 44.12
CA THR A 261 -22.54 39.57 45.13
C THR A 261 -21.68 40.00 46.32
N ASP A 262 -20.39 39.70 46.27
CA ASP A 262 -19.41 39.89 47.36
C ASP A 262 -18.17 40.67 46.88
N GLU A 263 -18.41 41.68 46.05
CA GLU A 263 -17.36 42.59 45.53
C GLU A 263 -16.27 41.90 44.68
N GLY A 264 -16.64 40.82 43.99
CA GLY A 264 -15.77 40.10 43.06
C GLY A 264 -14.94 38.99 43.69
N ILE A 265 -15.24 38.55 44.92
CA ILE A 265 -14.51 37.49 45.62
C ILE A 265 -14.99 36.10 45.15
N ILE A 266 -16.30 35.87 45.09
CA ILE A 266 -16.95 34.65 44.61
C ILE A 266 -17.73 34.96 43.34
N TRP A 267 -17.66 34.05 42.36
CA TRP A 267 -18.29 34.22 41.05
C TRP A 267 -19.15 33.01 40.70
N ASP A 268 -20.42 33.26 40.45
CA ASP A 268 -21.40 32.27 40.00
C ASP A 268 -21.67 32.43 38.50
N ASP A 269 -21.78 31.31 37.78
CA ASP A 269 -22.20 31.30 36.37
C ASP A 269 -23.69 31.68 36.27
N VAL A 270 -24.03 32.61 35.40
CA VAL A 270 -25.42 32.99 35.10
C VAL A 270 -25.98 31.99 34.09
N GLU A 271 -26.82 31.08 34.55
CA GLU A 271 -27.34 29.99 33.73
C GLU A 271 -28.15 30.51 32.53
N GLY A 272 -27.82 30.00 31.33
CA GLY A 272 -28.48 30.40 30.07
C GLY A 272 -27.99 31.73 29.47
N ALA A 273 -27.19 32.52 30.18
CA ALA A 273 -26.61 33.75 29.66
C ALA A 273 -25.37 33.44 28.82
N VAL A 274 -25.55 33.36 27.51
CA VAL A 274 -24.49 33.12 26.52
C VAL A 274 -24.50 34.16 25.41
N GLY A 275 -23.35 34.41 24.81
CA GLY A 275 -23.19 35.40 23.74
C GLY A 275 -22.61 36.73 24.20
N VAL A 276 -22.44 37.64 23.24
CA VAL A 276 -21.73 38.91 23.43
C VAL A 276 -22.55 39.98 24.15
N ALA A 277 -23.83 39.72 24.44
CA ALA A 277 -24.69 40.63 25.17
C ALA A 277 -25.41 39.89 26.31
N TYR A 278 -25.63 40.56 27.43
CA TYR A 278 -26.46 40.07 28.52
C TYR A 278 -27.32 41.19 29.09
N SER A 279 -28.63 40.95 29.11
CA SER A 279 -29.63 41.88 29.65
C SER A 279 -29.88 41.57 31.13
N VAL A 280 -29.65 42.54 32.00
CA VAL A 280 -29.99 42.48 33.43
C VAL A 280 -31.40 43.04 33.63
N PRO A 281 -32.43 42.21 33.90
CA PRO A 281 -33.83 42.59 33.75
C PRO A 281 -34.34 43.58 34.81
N THR A 282 -33.77 43.58 36.02
CA THR A 282 -34.14 44.51 37.10
C THR A 282 -32.90 45.04 37.80
N VAL A 283 -32.53 46.28 37.49
CA VAL A 283 -31.33 46.92 38.07
C VAL A 283 -31.47 47.14 39.58
N GLU A 284 -32.66 47.50 40.09
CA GLU A 284 -32.86 47.86 41.50
C GLU A 284 -32.40 46.78 42.51
N GLY A 285 -32.69 45.50 42.24
CA GLY A 285 -32.25 44.37 43.06
C GLY A 285 -30.84 43.86 42.74
N SER A 286 -30.18 44.44 41.74
CA SER A 286 -28.90 44.01 41.20
C SER A 286 -27.78 45.05 41.36
N LEU A 287 -28.09 46.23 41.93
CA LEU A 287 -27.14 47.30 42.19
C LEU A 287 -26.05 46.85 43.18
N GLY A 288 -24.79 47.19 42.90
CA GLY A 288 -23.65 46.79 43.70
C GLY A 288 -23.09 45.39 43.37
N ASN A 289 -23.81 44.58 42.60
CA ASN A 289 -23.27 43.32 42.07
C ASN A 289 -22.23 43.59 40.98
N TYR A 290 -21.23 42.71 40.90
CA TYR A 290 -20.22 42.72 39.87
C TYR A 290 -20.54 41.69 38.80
N TYR A 291 -20.31 42.06 37.55
CA TYR A 291 -20.51 41.20 36.40
C TYR A 291 -19.23 41.09 35.59
N ARG A 292 -18.98 39.92 35.00
CA ARG A 292 -17.90 39.72 34.03
C ARG A 292 -18.30 38.72 32.95
N ALA A 293 -17.73 38.87 31.77
CA ALA A 293 -17.82 37.88 30.71
C ALA A 293 -16.72 36.82 30.89
N LYS A 294 -17.04 35.57 30.60
CA LYS A 294 -16.17 34.38 30.66
C LYS A 294 -16.13 33.75 29.27
N ALA A 295 -14.97 33.74 28.62
CA ALA A 295 -14.76 33.03 27.37
C ALA A 295 -14.16 31.65 27.64
N THR A 296 -14.85 30.59 27.22
CA THR A 296 -14.40 29.18 27.34
C THR A 296 -14.07 28.63 25.96
N ILE A 297 -12.80 28.68 25.60
CA ILE A 297 -12.32 28.37 24.25
C ILE A 297 -11.92 26.90 24.19
N PRO A 298 -12.62 26.07 23.39
CA PRO A 298 -12.30 24.66 23.27
C PRO A 298 -10.95 24.49 22.57
N LEU A 299 -10.03 23.81 23.24
CA LEU A 299 -8.73 23.45 22.67
C LEU A 299 -8.72 21.95 22.34
N PRO A 300 -8.40 21.57 21.10
CA PRO A 300 -8.32 20.15 20.74
C PRO A 300 -7.31 19.40 21.63
N GLY A 301 -7.75 18.33 22.30
CA GLY A 301 -6.85 17.46 23.07
C GLY A 301 -6.28 18.07 24.36
N ARG A 302 -6.77 19.24 24.80
CA ARG A 302 -6.39 19.89 26.05
C ARG A 302 -7.64 20.36 26.81
N PRO A 303 -7.50 20.71 28.10
CA PRO A 303 -8.53 21.45 28.80
C PRO A 303 -8.87 22.74 28.05
N ASP A 304 -10.14 23.12 28.09
CA ASP A 304 -10.61 24.38 27.52
C ASP A 304 -9.85 25.54 28.16
N TYR A 305 -9.48 26.52 27.31
CA TYR A 305 -8.86 27.73 27.80
C TYR A 305 -9.93 28.72 28.26
N VAL A 306 -9.86 29.11 29.52
CA VAL A 306 -10.81 30.07 30.10
C VAL A 306 -10.11 31.41 30.32
N THR A 307 -10.72 32.47 29.80
CA THR A 307 -10.30 33.86 30.06
C THR A 307 -11.51 34.71 30.44
N TYR A 308 -11.27 35.80 31.15
CA TYR A 308 -12.31 36.65 31.73
C TYR A 308 -12.12 38.10 31.31
N SER A 309 -13.22 38.83 31.20
CA SER A 309 -13.16 40.28 31.09
C SER A 309 -12.78 40.89 32.43
N ASN A 310 -12.46 42.19 32.42
CA ASN A 310 -12.55 42.97 33.65
C ASN A 310 -13.97 42.86 34.23
N ALA A 311 -14.06 42.89 35.55
CA ALA A 311 -15.32 42.95 36.27
C ALA A 311 -15.85 44.38 36.31
N VAL A 312 -17.17 44.53 36.24
CA VAL A 312 -17.84 45.83 36.28
C VAL A 312 -18.98 45.79 37.28
N MET A 313 -19.05 46.79 38.15
CA MET A 313 -20.13 46.93 39.14
C MET A 313 -21.34 47.61 38.51
N LEU A 314 -22.53 47.03 38.68
CA LEU A 314 -23.76 47.66 38.21
C LEU A 314 -24.13 48.84 39.13
N ALA A 315 -24.29 50.03 38.54
CA ALA A 315 -24.59 51.27 39.23
C ALA A 315 -25.77 51.99 38.57
N ALA A 316 -26.59 52.66 39.36
CA ALA A 316 -27.70 53.47 38.88
C ALA A 316 -27.21 54.88 38.50
N VAL A 317 -27.82 55.46 37.47
CA VAL A 317 -27.71 56.91 37.22
C VAL A 317 -28.40 57.65 38.35
N VAL A 318 -27.68 58.53 39.05
CA VAL A 318 -28.29 59.48 39.99
C VAL A 318 -28.85 60.63 39.14
N PRO A 319 -30.17 60.87 39.12
CA PRO A 319 -30.73 61.99 38.36
C PRO A 319 -30.21 63.30 38.97
N GLY A 320 -29.57 64.13 38.14
CA GLY A 320 -29.49 65.57 38.40
C GLY A 320 -30.89 66.20 38.32
N PRO A 321 -31.11 67.38 38.89
CA PRO A 321 -32.45 67.98 38.95
C PRO A 321 -33.04 68.19 37.54
N ASP A 322 -34.16 67.53 37.26
CA ASP A 322 -34.86 67.57 35.97
C ASP A 322 -35.41 68.97 35.64
N PRO A 323 -35.30 69.45 34.40
CA PRO A 323 -36.21 70.44 33.83
C PRO A 323 -37.48 69.79 33.24
N GLN A 324 -38.58 70.54 33.36
CA GLN A 324 -39.98 70.29 32.99
C GLN A 324 -40.28 69.49 31.69
N PRO A 325 -41.47 68.86 31.60
CA PRO A 325 -41.85 67.97 30.51
C PRO A 325 -42.48 68.73 29.34
N ASP A 326 -42.22 68.24 28.12
CA ASP A 326 -42.99 68.58 26.91
C ASP A 326 -43.71 67.32 26.37
N PRO A 327 -44.84 67.49 25.66
CA PRO A 327 -45.82 66.44 25.45
C PRO A 327 -45.57 65.56 24.21
N ASP A 328 -46.05 64.32 24.39
CA ASP A 328 -46.18 63.18 23.50
C ASP A 328 -46.60 63.46 22.03
N PRO A 329 -46.02 62.75 21.04
CA PRO A 329 -46.69 62.41 19.79
C PRO A 329 -47.12 60.93 19.79
N GLY A 330 -48.43 60.73 19.65
CA GLY A 330 -49.12 59.43 19.65
C GLY A 330 -48.78 58.44 18.51
N PRO A 331 -49.60 57.39 18.34
CA PRO A 331 -49.12 56.01 18.25
C PRO A 331 -49.03 55.44 16.82
N GLN A 332 -48.09 54.52 16.59
CA GLN A 332 -48.15 53.52 15.52
C GLN A 332 -47.08 52.43 15.69
N PRO A 333 -47.24 51.23 15.10
CA PRO A 333 -48.23 50.18 15.35
C PRO A 333 -47.56 48.92 15.99
N ASP A 334 -48.35 48.05 16.60
CA ASP A 334 -47.88 46.70 16.98
C ASP A 334 -47.49 45.87 15.73
N PRO A 335 -46.32 45.22 15.70
CA PRO A 335 -46.15 43.96 15.01
C PRO A 335 -46.33 42.81 16.01
N ASP A 336 -47.21 41.87 15.66
CA ASP A 336 -47.42 40.59 16.35
C ASP A 336 -46.10 39.88 16.74
N PRO A 337 -46.11 39.09 17.84
CA PRO A 337 -44.95 38.33 18.26
C PRO A 337 -44.61 37.25 17.24
N GLN A 338 -43.42 37.31 16.65
CA GLN A 338 -42.86 36.19 15.90
C GLN A 338 -42.14 35.24 16.87
N PRO A 339 -42.34 33.90 16.78
CA PRO A 339 -41.77 32.97 17.75
C PRO A 339 -40.24 32.88 17.63
N ASP A 340 -39.63 32.62 18.78
CA ASP A 340 -38.21 32.43 19.00
C ASP A 340 -37.76 31.06 18.46
N ASP A 341 -37.26 31.04 17.21
CA ASP A 341 -36.81 29.84 16.49
C ASP A 341 -35.27 29.81 16.26
N GLY A 342 -34.52 30.72 16.88
CA GLY A 342 -33.18 31.14 16.43
C GLY A 342 -32.08 30.07 16.41
N THR A 343 -32.08 29.13 17.36
CA THR A 343 -31.01 28.13 17.54
C THR A 343 -31.11 26.95 16.57
N ALA A 344 -32.33 26.55 16.17
CA ALA A 344 -32.52 25.48 15.19
C ALA A 344 -32.28 25.96 13.75
N ALA A 345 -32.62 27.22 13.44
CA ALA A 345 -32.47 27.81 12.11
C ALA A 345 -31.00 28.05 11.73
N GLN A 346 -30.16 28.53 12.66
CA GLN A 346 -28.73 28.74 12.46
C GLN A 346 -27.97 27.41 12.30
N GLN A 347 -28.26 26.42 13.14
CA GLN A 347 -27.68 25.08 13.00
C GLN A 347 -28.14 24.39 11.70
N ALA A 348 -29.39 24.62 11.27
CA ALA A 348 -29.88 24.16 9.97
C ALA A 348 -29.17 24.86 8.80
N ALA A 349 -28.84 26.15 8.90
CA ALA A 349 -28.11 26.90 7.88
C ALA A 349 -26.64 26.43 7.75
N THR A 350 -25.94 26.23 8.88
CA THR A 350 -24.57 25.69 8.91
C THR A 350 -24.54 24.26 8.35
N ASN A 351 -25.50 23.42 8.74
CA ASN A 351 -25.62 22.07 8.20
C ASN A 351 -25.90 22.04 6.70
N LYS A 352 -26.73 22.97 6.19
CA LYS A 352 -26.97 23.14 4.75
C LYS A 352 -25.70 23.59 4.01
N LYS A 353 -24.90 24.50 4.58
CA LYS A 353 -23.65 25.01 3.97
C LYS A 353 -22.57 23.92 3.86
N ALA A 354 -22.36 23.14 4.93
CA ALA A 354 -21.42 22.02 4.94
C ALA A 354 -21.84 20.91 3.93
N ALA A 355 -23.12 20.55 3.91
CA ALA A 355 -23.67 19.59 2.95
C ALA A 355 -23.55 20.09 1.49
N ALA A 356 -23.77 21.39 1.25
CA ALA A 356 -23.62 22.01 -0.08
C ALA A 356 -22.16 21.99 -0.57
N SER A 357 -21.18 22.18 0.32
CA SER A 357 -19.76 22.09 -0.01
C SER A 357 -19.37 20.68 -0.48
N ALA A 358 -19.76 19.64 0.28
CA ALA A 358 -19.55 18.25 -0.10
C ALA A 358 -20.30 17.89 -1.41
N ALA A 359 -21.54 18.36 -1.57
CA ALA A 359 -22.31 18.16 -2.79
C ALA A 359 -21.66 18.82 -4.02
N SER A 360 -21.07 20.01 -3.86
CA SER A 360 -20.33 20.72 -4.92
C SER A 360 -19.06 19.97 -5.33
N ALA A 361 -18.30 19.42 -4.37
CA ALA A 361 -17.13 18.58 -4.65
C ALA A 361 -17.52 17.32 -5.48
N ILE A 362 -18.63 16.68 -5.13
CA ILE A 362 -19.16 15.52 -5.87
C ILE A 362 -19.71 15.93 -7.24
N ALA A 363 -20.33 17.11 -7.35
CA ALA A 363 -20.85 17.63 -8.62
C ALA A 363 -19.73 17.86 -9.65
N LYS A 364 -18.55 18.31 -9.19
CA LYS A 364 -17.35 18.52 -10.01
C LYS A 364 -16.72 17.22 -10.54
N LEU A 365 -17.08 16.05 -9.98
CA LEU A 365 -16.59 14.77 -10.51
C LEU A 365 -17.08 14.56 -11.96
N PRO A 366 -16.22 14.02 -12.84
CA PRO A 366 -16.62 13.73 -14.20
C PRO A 366 -17.75 12.71 -14.24
N ASP A 367 -18.54 12.76 -15.32
CA ASP A 367 -19.55 11.74 -15.58
C ASP A 367 -18.96 10.34 -15.47
N VAL A 368 -19.72 9.39 -14.91
CA VAL A 368 -19.28 8.00 -14.66
C VAL A 368 -18.74 7.33 -15.94
N ALA A 369 -19.28 7.71 -17.10
CA ALA A 369 -18.79 7.25 -18.40
C ALA A 369 -17.35 7.71 -18.70
N ASN A 370 -16.99 8.90 -18.22
CA ASN A 370 -15.74 9.60 -18.46
C ASN A 370 -14.70 9.42 -17.35
N VAL A 371 -15.09 8.95 -16.16
CA VAL A 371 -14.17 8.62 -15.05
C VAL A 371 -13.04 7.69 -15.52
N THR A 372 -11.81 8.08 -15.17
CA THR A 372 -10.52 7.43 -15.41
C THR A 372 -9.78 7.20 -14.08
N ASP A 373 -8.62 6.53 -14.11
CA ASP A 373 -7.82 6.37 -12.88
C ASP A 373 -7.20 7.69 -12.39
N ALA A 374 -7.07 8.70 -13.25
CA ALA A 374 -6.56 10.02 -12.85
C ALA A 374 -7.53 10.73 -11.89
N ASP A 375 -8.81 10.38 -11.94
CA ASP A 375 -9.86 10.94 -11.10
C ASP A 375 -9.87 10.29 -9.70
N ALA A 376 -9.06 9.25 -9.45
CA ALA A 376 -9.05 8.50 -8.18
C ALA A 376 -8.82 9.40 -6.97
N LYS A 377 -7.90 10.37 -7.06
CA LYS A 377 -7.61 11.32 -5.97
C LYS A 377 -8.80 12.26 -5.71
N ALA A 378 -9.44 12.75 -6.78
CA ALA A 378 -10.61 13.63 -6.67
C ALA A 378 -11.84 12.88 -6.11
N VAL A 379 -12.05 11.62 -6.53
CA VAL A 379 -13.11 10.76 -6.02
C VAL A 379 -12.88 10.43 -4.53
N ALA A 380 -11.64 10.12 -4.14
CA ALA A 380 -11.30 9.88 -2.74
C ALA A 380 -11.48 11.14 -1.88
N ALA A 381 -11.08 12.31 -2.37
CA ALA A 381 -11.30 13.58 -1.68
C ALA A 381 -12.79 13.91 -1.53
N ALA A 382 -13.61 13.64 -2.55
CA ALA A 382 -15.06 13.82 -2.48
C ALA A 382 -15.72 12.85 -1.48
N ARG A 383 -15.21 11.63 -1.35
CA ARG A 383 -15.63 10.68 -0.31
C ARG A 383 -15.24 11.13 1.08
N ALA A 384 -13.98 11.53 1.28
CA ALA A 384 -13.52 12.05 2.57
C ALA A 384 -14.33 13.28 3.02
N ALA A 385 -14.63 14.20 2.10
CA ALA A 385 -15.47 15.37 2.37
C ALA A 385 -16.91 14.98 2.76
N TYR A 386 -17.47 13.90 2.20
CA TYR A 386 -18.77 13.38 2.61
C TYR A 386 -18.71 12.64 3.96
N ASP A 387 -17.66 11.86 4.20
CA ASP A 387 -17.53 11.06 5.42
C ASP A 387 -17.29 11.95 6.66
N ALA A 388 -16.61 13.09 6.49
CA ALA A 388 -16.41 14.12 7.50
C ALA A 388 -17.69 14.86 7.93
N LEU A 389 -18.80 14.69 7.20
CA LEU A 389 -20.09 15.29 7.57
C LEU A 389 -20.71 14.58 8.78
N THR A 390 -21.40 15.35 9.62
CA THR A 390 -22.22 14.82 10.72
C THR A 390 -23.44 14.06 10.19
N SER A 391 -24.09 13.26 11.04
CA SER A 391 -25.30 12.52 10.68
C SER A 391 -26.45 13.42 10.21
N ALA A 392 -26.56 14.63 10.75
CA ALA A 392 -27.56 15.62 10.32
C ALA A 392 -27.23 16.20 8.93
N GLN A 393 -25.95 16.48 8.66
CA GLN A 393 -25.47 17.02 7.39
C GLN A 393 -25.56 15.99 6.25
N LYS A 394 -25.28 14.70 6.53
CA LYS A 394 -25.40 13.61 5.55
C LYS A 394 -26.83 13.46 5.01
N LYS A 395 -27.86 13.69 5.84
CA LYS A 395 -29.28 13.68 5.43
C LYS A 395 -29.63 14.80 4.43
N LEU A 396 -28.86 15.88 4.41
CA LEU A 396 -29.06 17.02 3.51
C LEU A 396 -28.35 16.85 2.16
N VAL A 397 -27.50 15.84 2.00
CA VAL A 397 -26.85 15.55 0.71
C VAL A 397 -27.83 14.80 -0.19
N PRO A 398 -28.14 15.30 -1.41
CA PRO A 398 -29.11 14.63 -2.27
C PRO A 398 -28.70 13.19 -2.61
N ALA A 399 -29.65 12.26 -2.54
CA ALA A 399 -29.42 10.84 -2.84
C ALA A 399 -28.84 10.63 -4.27
N ALA A 400 -29.22 11.49 -5.22
CA ALA A 400 -28.64 11.49 -6.58
C ALA A 400 -27.13 11.79 -6.58
N THR A 401 -26.67 12.69 -5.71
CA THR A 401 -25.26 13.06 -5.54
C THR A 401 -24.47 11.90 -4.94
N LEU A 402 -25.00 11.21 -3.93
CA LEU A 402 -24.38 10.01 -3.36
C LEU A 402 -24.31 8.86 -4.35
N LYS A 403 -25.37 8.68 -5.15
CA LYS A 403 -25.37 7.71 -6.24
C LYS A 403 -24.30 8.03 -7.29
N LYS A 404 -24.05 9.31 -7.57
CA LYS A 404 -22.95 9.74 -8.46
C LYS A 404 -21.58 9.42 -7.85
N LEU A 405 -21.35 9.72 -6.57
CA LEU A 405 -20.10 9.42 -5.87
C LEU A 405 -19.81 7.91 -5.85
N ALA A 406 -20.78 7.09 -5.43
CA ALA A 406 -20.64 5.64 -5.41
C ALA A 406 -20.38 5.06 -6.81
N ALA A 407 -21.04 5.61 -7.84
CA ALA A 407 -20.80 5.19 -9.22
C ALA A 407 -19.41 5.61 -9.73
N ALA A 408 -18.89 6.76 -9.31
CA ALA A 408 -17.54 7.21 -9.62
C ALA A 408 -16.48 6.32 -8.95
N GLU A 409 -16.65 5.95 -7.68
CA GLU A 409 -15.77 5.01 -6.97
C GLU A 409 -15.74 3.62 -7.62
N ALA A 410 -16.92 3.09 -7.94
CA ALA A 410 -17.04 1.82 -8.64
C ALA A 410 -16.39 1.90 -10.05
N ALA A 411 -16.48 3.06 -10.71
CA ALA A 411 -15.83 3.28 -11.99
C ALA A 411 -14.30 3.31 -11.85
N VAL A 412 -13.73 4.01 -10.88
CA VAL A 412 -12.27 4.02 -10.60
C VAL A 412 -11.77 2.60 -10.29
N LYS A 413 -12.48 1.86 -9.43
CA LYS A 413 -12.12 0.49 -9.05
C LYS A 413 -12.11 -0.49 -10.22
N SER A 414 -12.93 -0.23 -11.24
CA SER A 414 -13.07 -1.10 -12.43
C SER A 414 -12.44 -0.55 -13.71
N THR A 415 -11.71 0.57 -13.63
CA THR A 415 -11.02 1.19 -14.76
C THR A 415 -9.51 0.92 -14.70
N ILE A 416 -8.86 0.83 -15.85
CA ILE A 416 -7.39 0.94 -15.97
C ILE A 416 -7.01 1.89 -17.10
N THR A 417 -5.85 2.52 -16.98
CA THR A 417 -5.29 3.43 -17.98
C THR A 417 -4.04 2.83 -18.60
N PHE A 418 -4.02 2.81 -19.93
CA PHE A 418 -2.89 2.34 -20.73
C PHE A 418 -2.37 3.47 -21.63
N ASN A 419 -1.12 3.89 -21.44
CA ASN A 419 -0.55 5.04 -22.14
C ASN A 419 0.83 4.77 -22.77
N ALA A 420 1.03 3.59 -23.35
CA ALA A 420 2.21 3.28 -24.17
C ALA A 420 1.86 3.30 -25.67
N ALA A 421 2.86 3.44 -26.55
CA ALA A 421 2.64 3.60 -27.99
C ALA A 421 1.93 2.41 -28.66
N LYS A 422 2.18 1.18 -28.19
CA LYS A 422 1.63 -0.06 -28.74
C LYS A 422 0.88 -0.82 -27.64
N CYS A 423 -0.44 -0.88 -27.76
CA CYS A 423 -1.29 -1.69 -26.90
C CYS A 423 -1.24 -3.14 -27.38
N THR A 424 -0.71 -4.05 -26.55
CA THR A 424 -0.67 -5.50 -26.79
C THR A 424 -1.33 -6.24 -25.63
N LYS A 425 -1.64 -7.54 -25.83
CA LYS A 425 -2.18 -8.39 -24.77
C LYS A 425 -1.25 -8.45 -23.54
N ALA A 426 0.07 -8.57 -23.76
CA ALA A 426 1.05 -8.59 -22.68
C ALA A 426 1.18 -7.22 -22.00
N ALA A 427 1.18 -6.13 -22.77
CA ALA A 427 1.29 -4.78 -22.23
C ALA A 427 0.04 -4.39 -21.39
N LEU A 428 -1.16 -4.81 -21.82
CA LEU A 428 -2.37 -4.66 -21.00
C LEU A 428 -2.32 -5.51 -19.74
N ALA A 429 -1.83 -6.76 -19.80
CA ALA A 429 -1.67 -7.59 -18.60
C ALA A 429 -0.71 -6.96 -17.58
N LYS A 430 0.43 -6.42 -18.05
CA LYS A 430 1.37 -5.66 -17.21
C LYS A 430 0.72 -4.41 -16.60
N ALA A 431 -0.06 -3.66 -17.38
CA ALA A 431 -0.77 -2.48 -16.87
C ALA A 431 -1.81 -2.83 -15.79
N VAL A 432 -2.52 -3.95 -15.95
CA VAL A 432 -3.44 -4.48 -14.93
C VAL A 432 -2.68 -4.84 -13.66
N LYS A 433 -1.57 -5.60 -13.75
CA LYS A 433 -0.72 -5.95 -12.59
C LYS A 433 -0.22 -4.69 -11.88
N LYS A 434 0.29 -3.70 -12.63
CA LYS A 434 0.78 -2.42 -12.08
C LYS A 434 -0.30 -1.61 -11.36
N SER A 435 -1.55 -1.71 -11.79
CA SER A 435 -2.67 -1.04 -11.11
C SER A 435 -3.15 -1.73 -9.82
N GLY A 436 -2.59 -2.89 -9.46
CA GLY A 436 -3.06 -3.70 -8.33
C GLY A 436 -4.44 -4.35 -8.52
N LYS A 437 -5.02 -4.27 -9.74
CA LYS A 437 -6.37 -4.76 -10.04
C LYS A 437 -6.33 -6.18 -10.60
N LYS A 438 -7.31 -7.01 -10.25
CA LYS A 438 -7.51 -8.33 -10.88
C LYS A 438 -8.07 -8.15 -12.30
N PRO A 439 -7.67 -8.96 -13.31
CA PRO A 439 -8.23 -8.88 -14.67
C PRO A 439 -9.76 -9.02 -14.73
N ALA A 440 -10.36 -9.75 -13.79
CA ALA A 440 -11.82 -9.89 -13.67
C ALA A 440 -12.54 -8.63 -13.14
N ALA A 441 -11.82 -7.73 -12.45
CA ALA A 441 -12.39 -6.48 -11.93
C ALA A 441 -12.44 -5.37 -13.00
N VAL A 442 -11.65 -5.50 -14.07
CA VAL A 442 -11.54 -4.48 -15.13
C VAL A 442 -12.76 -4.51 -16.05
N LYS A 443 -13.58 -3.46 -15.97
CA LYS A 443 -14.77 -3.24 -16.81
C LYS A 443 -14.53 -2.19 -17.90
N LYS A 444 -13.60 -1.25 -17.68
CA LYS A 444 -13.27 -0.13 -18.59
C LYS A 444 -11.75 -0.03 -18.80
N VAL A 445 -11.30 0.23 -20.03
CA VAL A 445 -9.89 0.52 -20.33
C VAL A 445 -9.76 1.87 -21.03
N VAL A 446 -8.97 2.77 -20.46
CA VAL A 446 -8.64 4.07 -21.05
C VAL A 446 -7.35 3.95 -21.86
N LEU A 447 -7.42 4.27 -23.14
CA LEU A 447 -6.28 4.36 -24.05
C LEU A 447 -5.80 5.80 -24.11
N GLY A 448 -4.68 6.06 -23.44
CA GLY A 448 -4.09 7.39 -23.30
C GLY A 448 -3.57 7.98 -24.62
N THR A 449 -3.17 9.24 -24.56
CA THR A 449 -2.79 10.07 -25.73
C THR A 449 -1.56 9.55 -26.50
N LYS A 450 -0.71 8.73 -25.87
CA LYS A 450 0.48 8.15 -26.51
C LYS A 450 0.16 6.95 -27.41
N VAL A 451 -1.03 6.34 -27.30
CA VAL A 451 -1.37 5.11 -28.03
C VAL A 451 -1.44 5.38 -29.54
N LYS A 452 -0.61 4.70 -30.32
CA LYS A 452 -0.56 4.76 -31.79
C LYS A 452 -1.12 3.49 -32.44
N ARG A 453 -1.08 2.35 -31.74
CA ARG A 453 -1.50 1.03 -32.26
C ARG A 453 -2.16 0.17 -31.19
N ILE A 454 -3.16 -0.61 -31.60
CA ILE A 454 -3.78 -1.69 -30.82
C ILE A 454 -3.58 -3.00 -31.58
N ALA A 455 -2.77 -3.89 -31.02
CA ALA A 455 -2.45 -5.17 -31.64
C ALA A 455 -3.66 -6.12 -31.65
N LYS A 456 -3.59 -7.15 -32.50
CA LYS A 456 -4.60 -8.19 -32.64
C LYS A 456 -4.98 -8.78 -31.27
N ALA A 457 -6.29 -8.85 -31.01
CA ALA A 457 -6.86 -9.47 -29.81
C ALA A 457 -6.28 -8.96 -28.47
N SER A 458 -5.88 -7.69 -28.39
CA SER A 458 -5.23 -7.12 -27.19
C SER A 458 -6.11 -7.24 -25.94
N PHE A 459 -7.43 -7.15 -26.08
CA PHE A 459 -8.38 -7.21 -24.97
C PHE A 459 -8.93 -8.63 -24.68
N ALA A 460 -8.40 -9.68 -25.33
CA ALA A 460 -8.99 -11.02 -25.24
C ALA A 460 -8.93 -11.65 -23.82
N LYS A 461 -7.98 -11.24 -22.98
CA LYS A 461 -7.84 -11.70 -21.58
C LYS A 461 -8.74 -10.93 -20.60
N LEU A 462 -9.24 -9.75 -20.97
CA LEU A 462 -10.10 -8.92 -20.11
C LEU A 462 -11.58 -9.26 -20.36
N LYS A 463 -12.04 -10.37 -19.80
CA LYS A 463 -13.38 -10.92 -20.07
C LYS A 463 -14.54 -10.06 -19.52
N LYS A 464 -14.26 -9.13 -18.61
CA LYS A 464 -15.27 -8.21 -18.07
C LYS A 464 -15.17 -6.79 -18.65
N ALA A 465 -14.13 -6.50 -19.46
CA ALA A 465 -13.95 -5.20 -20.09
C ALA A 465 -14.93 -5.01 -21.26
N LYS A 466 -15.95 -4.17 -21.03
CA LYS A 466 -17.01 -3.88 -22.01
C LYS A 466 -16.79 -2.54 -22.73
N THR A 467 -16.02 -1.64 -22.14
CA THR A 467 -15.85 -0.27 -22.64
C THR A 467 -14.38 0.06 -22.82
N ILE A 468 -14.03 0.67 -23.96
CA ILE A 468 -12.75 1.35 -24.13
C ILE A 468 -12.99 2.85 -24.30
N VAL A 469 -12.21 3.66 -23.58
CA VAL A 469 -12.19 5.12 -23.75
C VAL A 469 -10.93 5.46 -24.55
N VAL A 470 -11.06 6.22 -25.63
CA VAL A 470 -9.97 6.56 -26.54
C VAL A 470 -9.65 8.05 -26.40
N GLN A 471 -8.49 8.35 -25.81
CA GLN A 471 -7.97 9.72 -25.66
C GLN A 471 -6.94 10.08 -26.74
N THR A 472 -6.38 9.08 -27.42
CA THR A 472 -5.47 9.31 -28.55
C THR A 472 -6.19 9.80 -29.81
N LYS A 473 -5.55 10.72 -30.52
CA LYS A 473 -5.93 11.19 -31.87
C LYS A 473 -5.19 10.45 -33.00
N LYS A 474 -4.35 9.48 -32.65
CA LYS A 474 -3.31 8.89 -33.52
C LYS A 474 -3.69 7.54 -34.15
N LEU A 475 -4.88 7.00 -33.86
CA LEU A 475 -5.29 5.69 -34.40
C LEU A 475 -5.66 5.78 -35.88
N LYS A 476 -5.11 4.83 -36.65
CA LYS A 476 -5.38 4.64 -38.09
C LYS A 476 -5.94 3.23 -38.33
N LYS A 477 -6.61 3.02 -39.47
CA LYS A 477 -7.23 1.73 -39.86
C LYS A 477 -6.31 0.53 -39.70
N ALA A 478 -5.09 0.59 -40.25
CA ALA A 478 -4.11 -0.50 -40.15
C ALA A 478 -3.63 -0.77 -38.71
N ALA A 479 -3.69 0.25 -37.84
CA ALA A 479 -3.19 0.17 -36.48
C ALA A 479 -4.14 -0.54 -35.51
N ILE A 480 -5.34 -0.94 -35.96
CA ILE A 480 -6.36 -1.60 -35.13
C ILE A 480 -6.91 -2.89 -35.77
N ALA A 481 -6.18 -3.47 -36.71
CA ALA A 481 -6.57 -4.69 -37.41
C ALA A 481 -6.78 -5.85 -36.41
N LYS A 482 -8.01 -6.40 -36.38
CA LYS A 482 -8.46 -7.45 -35.46
C LYS A 482 -8.21 -7.14 -33.97
N ALA A 483 -8.12 -5.86 -33.60
CA ALA A 483 -7.76 -5.41 -32.26
C ALA A 483 -8.72 -5.91 -31.15
N LEU A 484 -10.02 -6.02 -31.46
CA LEU A 484 -11.07 -6.42 -30.54
C LEU A 484 -11.51 -7.87 -30.70
N ALA A 485 -10.82 -8.65 -31.55
CA ALA A 485 -11.10 -10.06 -31.74
C ALA A 485 -11.04 -10.82 -30.41
N LYS A 486 -12.00 -11.72 -30.18
CA LYS A 486 -12.14 -12.54 -28.95
C LYS A 486 -12.34 -11.73 -27.65
N SER A 487 -12.57 -10.42 -27.73
CA SER A 487 -12.84 -9.56 -26.57
C SER A 487 -14.34 -9.46 -26.24
N LYS A 488 -14.65 -8.92 -25.06
CA LYS A 488 -16.02 -8.57 -24.64
C LYS A 488 -16.33 -7.06 -24.77
N VAL A 489 -15.44 -6.30 -25.41
CA VAL A 489 -15.63 -4.86 -25.67
C VAL A 489 -16.83 -4.66 -26.59
N ALA A 490 -17.79 -3.87 -26.15
CA ALA A 490 -19.02 -3.54 -26.88
C ALA A 490 -19.11 -2.04 -27.21
N ALA A 491 -18.43 -1.17 -26.45
CA ALA A 491 -18.50 0.27 -26.61
C ALA A 491 -17.11 0.92 -26.72
N VAL A 492 -16.98 1.88 -27.63
CA VAL A 492 -15.84 2.78 -27.80
C VAL A 492 -16.31 4.20 -27.54
N VAL A 493 -15.81 4.80 -26.46
CA VAL A 493 -16.09 6.20 -26.10
C VAL A 493 -14.89 7.04 -26.52
N VAL A 494 -15.12 8.10 -27.29
CA VAL A 494 -14.07 8.99 -27.77
C VAL A 494 -14.00 10.23 -26.89
N ASN A 495 -12.90 10.39 -26.16
CA ASN A 495 -12.64 11.49 -25.23
C ASN A 495 -11.23 12.08 -25.49
N VAL A 496 -11.08 12.80 -26.59
CA VAL A 496 -9.80 13.34 -27.08
C VAL A 496 -9.56 14.81 -26.71
N GLY A 497 -10.45 15.39 -25.89
CA GLY A 497 -10.44 16.80 -25.50
C GLY A 497 -11.86 17.33 -25.32
N ASN A 498 -12.11 18.54 -25.82
CA ASN A 498 -13.42 19.19 -25.72
C ASN A 498 -14.54 18.49 -26.53
N ALA A 499 -15.80 18.84 -26.25
CA ALA A 499 -16.98 18.24 -26.87
C ALA A 499 -16.97 18.29 -28.41
N LYS A 500 -16.48 19.39 -29.00
CA LYS A 500 -16.35 19.54 -30.46
C LYS A 500 -15.35 18.53 -31.04
N ALA A 501 -14.19 18.38 -30.41
CA ALA A 501 -13.18 17.39 -30.79
C ALA A 501 -13.70 15.96 -30.61
N ASN A 502 -14.42 15.67 -29.51
CA ASN A 502 -14.99 14.35 -29.25
C ASN A 502 -15.99 13.94 -30.34
N LYS A 503 -16.91 14.85 -30.73
CA LYS A 503 -17.86 14.61 -31.83
C LYS A 503 -17.14 14.37 -33.17
N ALA A 504 -16.14 15.19 -33.50
CA ALA A 504 -15.38 15.04 -34.74
C ALA A 504 -14.61 13.71 -34.81
N TYR A 505 -13.89 13.35 -33.75
CA TYR A 505 -13.14 12.10 -33.70
C TYR A 505 -14.03 10.87 -33.55
N ALA A 506 -15.20 10.97 -32.91
CA ALA A 506 -16.18 9.88 -32.88
C ALA A 506 -16.66 9.52 -34.31
N LYS A 507 -16.95 10.53 -35.14
CA LYS A 507 -17.28 10.31 -36.57
C LYS A 507 -16.12 9.64 -37.31
N LYS A 508 -14.88 10.09 -37.08
CA LYS A 508 -13.67 9.49 -37.68
C LYS A 508 -13.46 8.05 -37.23
N TYR A 509 -13.57 7.78 -35.94
CA TYR A 509 -13.32 6.48 -35.34
C TYR A 509 -14.43 5.48 -35.63
N LYS A 510 -15.68 5.92 -35.82
CA LYS A 510 -16.78 5.08 -36.30
C LYS A 510 -16.47 4.41 -37.65
N LYS A 511 -15.70 5.08 -38.52
CA LYS A 511 -15.26 4.53 -39.83
C LYS A 511 -14.20 3.43 -39.72
N ILE A 512 -13.43 3.38 -38.62
CA ILE A 512 -12.34 2.40 -38.45
C ILE A 512 -12.65 1.32 -37.41
N PHE A 513 -13.48 1.58 -36.41
CA PHE A 513 -13.96 0.58 -35.45
C PHE A 513 -15.18 -0.18 -35.98
N THR A 514 -15.04 -0.79 -37.16
CA THR A 514 -16.07 -1.63 -37.78
C THR A 514 -15.79 -3.12 -37.54
N LYS A 515 -16.82 -3.97 -37.61
CA LYS A 515 -16.66 -5.44 -37.45
C LYS A 515 -15.57 -6.00 -38.37
N LYS A 516 -15.51 -5.55 -39.62
CA LYS A 516 -14.52 -5.97 -40.63
C LYS A 516 -13.08 -5.62 -40.22
N ILE A 517 -12.86 -4.45 -39.63
CA ILE A 517 -11.50 -3.96 -39.30
C ILE A 517 -11.05 -4.48 -37.94
N CYS A 518 -11.84 -4.27 -36.88
CA CYS A 518 -11.42 -4.57 -35.51
C CYS A 518 -11.79 -5.99 -35.04
N GLY A 519 -12.54 -6.75 -35.84
CA GLY A 519 -12.91 -8.14 -35.56
C GLY A 519 -14.10 -8.32 -34.61
N LYS A 520 -14.81 -7.23 -34.27
CA LYS A 520 -16.02 -7.26 -33.42
C LYS A 520 -16.90 -6.04 -33.69
N LYS A 521 -18.22 -6.19 -33.67
CA LYS A 521 -19.16 -5.05 -33.75
C LYS A 521 -19.14 -4.29 -32.43
N VAL A 522 -18.99 -2.97 -32.48
CA VAL A 522 -19.00 -2.08 -31.32
C VAL A 522 -19.76 -0.80 -31.63
N SER A 523 -20.33 -0.17 -30.62
CA SER A 523 -20.82 1.21 -30.72
C SER A 523 -19.65 2.19 -30.57
N VAL A 524 -19.68 3.28 -31.34
CA VAL A 524 -18.70 4.38 -31.22
C VAL A 524 -19.47 5.66 -30.96
N ARG A 525 -19.18 6.31 -29.83
CA ARG A 525 -19.83 7.57 -29.43
C ARG A 525 -18.82 8.57 -28.87
N ALA A 526 -19.15 9.84 -28.94
CA ALA A 526 -18.40 10.89 -28.24
C ALA A 526 -18.67 10.78 -26.73
N ALA A 527 -17.67 11.12 -25.91
CA ALA A 527 -17.91 11.47 -24.52
C ALA A 527 -18.76 12.74 -24.45
N SER A 528 -19.70 12.74 -23.49
CA SER A 528 -20.51 13.91 -23.10
C SER A 528 -19.60 15.05 -22.69
#